data_AF-A0A7J7NVV0-F1
#
_entry.id   AF-A0A7J7NVV0-F1
#
_cell.length_a   1.000
_cell.length_b   1.000
_cell.length_c   1.000
_cell.angle_alpha   90.00
_cell.angle_beta   90.00
_cell.angle_gamma   90.00
#
_symmetry.space_group_name_H-M   'P 1'
#
loop_
_entity.id
_entity.type
_entity.pdbx_description
1 polymer ?
#
loop_
_entity_poly.entity_id
_entity_poly.type
_entity_poly.pdbx_seq_one_letter_code
_entity_poly.pdbx_strand_id
1 'polypeptide(L)' 'MTMPLTIPCAHNFCKPCLEDAFIRQTFVRERTCHGSRRPLRTQKNVMKCPSSPTDISDFLQNLQRC' A
#
# COMPACT_ATOMS: atom_id res chain seq x y z
N MET A 1 17.50 5.09 15.87
CA MET A 1 16.30 5.77 16.38
C MET A 1 15.13 5.44 15.47
N THR A 2 14.20 4.61 15.91
CA THR A 2 13.00 4.27 15.17
C THR A 2 11.90 5.26 15.55
N MET A 3 11.75 6.34 14.77
CA MET A 3 10.55 7.18 14.89
C MET A 3 9.33 6.33 14.48
N PRO A 4 8.33 6.15 15.37
CA PRO A 4 7.11 5.46 15.00
C PRO A 4 6.33 6.32 13.99
N LEU A 5 5.89 5.68 12.90
CA LEU A 5 4.90 6.22 11.99
C LEU A 5 3.52 5.86 12.51
N THR A 6 2.75 6.87 12.88
CA THR A 6 1.34 6.70 13.22
C THR A 6 0.55 6.64 11.92
N ILE A 7 0.01 5.45 11.62
CA ILE A 7 -0.88 5.25 10.48
C ILE A 7 -2.34 5.58 10.87
N PRO A 8 -3.22 5.93 9.90
CA PRO A 8 -4.57 6.46 10.18
C PRO A 8 -5.50 5.52 10.94
N CYS A 9 -5.14 4.24 11.09
CA CYS A 9 -5.84 3.29 11.94
C CYS A 9 -5.36 3.30 13.41
N ALA A 10 -4.65 4.35 13.85
CA ALA A 10 -4.12 4.55 15.20
C ALA A 10 -3.09 3.50 15.68
N HIS A 11 -2.52 2.72 14.76
CA HIS A 11 -1.40 1.84 15.04
C HIS A 11 -0.08 2.54 14.73
N ASN A 12 0.99 2.15 15.42
CA ASN A 12 2.30 2.75 15.28
C ASN A 12 3.28 1.68 14.80
N PHE A 13 3.95 1.93 13.67
CA PHE A 13 4.96 1.03 13.13
C PHE A 13 6.26 1.77 12.88
N CYS A 14 7.38 1.06 12.97
CA CYS A 14 8.64 1.63 12.52
C CYS A 14 8.65 1.71 10.99
N LYS A 15 9.32 2.72 10.41
CA LYS A 15 9.45 2.85 8.94
C LYS A 15 9.93 1.56 8.26
N PRO A 16 11.03 0.90 8.70
CA PRO A 16 11.46 -0.34 8.05
C PRO A 16 10.45 -1.49 8.25
N CYS A 17 9.78 -1.57 9.41
CA CYS A 17 8.72 -2.56 9.67
C CYS A 17 7.57 -2.42 8.66
N LEU A 18 7.20 -1.19 8.33
CA LEU A 18 6.12 -0.89 7.40
C LEU A 18 6.55 -1.14 5.95
N GLU A 19 7.76 -0.73 5.59
CA GLU A 19 8.34 -1.01 4.26
C GLU A 19 8.49 -2.53 4.04
N ASP A 20 9.05 -3.27 4.99
CA ASP A 20 9.22 -4.73 4.90
C ASP A 20 7.88 -5.47 4.75
N ALA A 21 6.83 -5.01 5.43
CA ALA A 21 5.48 -5.58 5.30
C ALA A 21 4.92 -5.46 3.87
N PHE A 22 5.37 -4.45 3.11
CA PHE A 22 4.87 -4.14 1.77
C PHE A 22 5.92 -4.24 0.65
N ILE A 23 7.17 -4.65 0.94
CA ILE A 23 8.29 -4.73 -0.04
C ILE A 23 7.93 -5.56 -1.27
N ARG A 24 7.09 -6.59 -1.11
CA ARG A 24 6.66 -7.49 -2.21
C ARG A 24 5.29 -7.13 -2.80
N GLN A 25 4.68 -6.05 -2.34
CA GLN A 25 3.35 -5.63 -2.76
C GLN A 25 3.45 -4.33 -3.56
N THR A 26 2.91 -4.34 -4.77
CA THR A 26 2.83 -3.14 -5.61
C THR A 26 1.57 -2.35 -5.26
N PHE A 27 1.70 -1.01 -5.17
CA PHE A 27 0.56 -0.10 -4.96
C PHE A 27 -0.43 -0.07 -6.12
N VAL A 28 0.00 -0.51 -7.29
CA VAL A 28 -0.79 -0.53 -8.51
C VAL A 28 -0.79 -1.94 -9.06
N ARG A 29 -1.95 -2.40 -9.49
CA ARG A 29 -2.17 -3.67 -10.17
C ARG A 29 -2.61 -3.40 -11.60
N GLU A 30 -1.88 -3.98 -12.54
CA GLU A 30 -2.29 -4.03 -13.94
C GLU A 30 -3.39 -5.08 -14.11
N ARG A 31 -4.41 -4.71 -14.89
CA ARG A 31 -5.50 -5.62 -15.23
C ARG A 31 -5.43 -5.91 -16.71
N THR A 32 -5.12 -7.16 -17.05
CA THR A 32 -5.25 -7.67 -18.40
C THR A 32 -6.60 -8.37 -18.49
N CYS A 33 -7.41 -8.00 -19.49
CA CYS A 33 -8.60 -8.77 -19.82
C CYS A 33 -8.17 -9.86 -20.82
N HIS A 34 -8.36 -11.14 -20.49
CA HIS A 34 -8.18 -12.23 -21.45
C HIS A 34 -9.23 -12.07 -22.56
N GLY A 35 -8.86 -11.39 -23.66
CA GLY A 35 -9.69 -11.31 -24.87
C GLY A 35 -9.81 -9.91 -25.50
N SER A 36 -9.46 -8.82 -24.83
CA SER A 36 -9.50 -7.47 -25.42
C SER A 36 -8.09 -6.93 -25.67
N ARG A 37 -7.86 -6.35 -26.86
CA ARG A 37 -6.57 -5.75 -27.26
C ARG A 37 -6.23 -4.44 -26.53
N ARG A 38 -7.01 -4.04 -25.52
CA ARG A 38 -6.81 -2.79 -24.78
C ARG A 38 -6.49 -3.11 -23.32
N PRO A 39 -5.38 -2.58 -22.77
CA PRO A 39 -5.10 -2.71 -21.35
C PRO A 39 -6.21 -2.04 -20.54
N LEU A 40 -6.70 -2.70 -19.48
CA LEU A 40 -7.64 -2.06 -18.57
C LEU A 40 -6.91 -1.03 -17.72
N ARG A 41 -7.63 -0.01 -17.25
CA ARG A 41 -7.07 1.00 -16.36
C ARG A 41 -6.44 0.34 -15.14
N THR A 42 -5.20 0.75 -14.86
CA THR A 42 -4.45 0.39 -13.66
C THR A 42 -5.28 0.70 -12.41
N GLN A 43 -5.38 -0.27 -11.51
CA GLN A 43 -6.13 -0.11 -10.26
C GLN A 43 -5.16 -0.06 -9.08
N LYS A 44 -5.48 0.76 -8.08
CA LYS A 44 -4.75 0.78 -6.82
C LYS A 44 -4.96 -0.54 -6.07
N ASN A 45 -3.89 -1.09 -5.52
CA ASN A 45 -3.95 -2.27 -4.67
C ASN A 45 -4.40 -1.87 -3.25
N VAL A 46 -5.20 -2.74 -2.62
CA VAL A 46 -5.68 -2.55 -1.25
C VAL A 46 -4.57 -3.00 -0.31
N MET A 47 -4.05 -2.07 0.50
CA MET A 47 -2.93 -2.28 1.40
C MET A 47 -3.46 -2.21 2.82
N LYS A 48 -3.77 -3.36 3.40
CA LYS A 48 -4.36 -3.45 4.74
C LYS A 48 -3.30 -3.27 5.82
N CYS A 49 -3.70 -2.68 6.94
CA CYS A 49 -2.87 -2.64 8.14
C CYS A 49 -2.53 -4.07 8.62
N PRO A 50 -1.29 -4.35 9.05
CA PRO A 50 -0.94 -5.64 9.66
C PRO A 50 -1.74 -5.98 10.93
N SER A 51 -2.26 -4.96 11.62
CA SER A 51 -3.01 -5.12 12.88
C SER A 51 -4.52 -4.93 12.74
N SER A 52 -5.02 -4.45 11.60
CA SER A 52 -6.45 -4.19 11.40
C SER A 52 -6.86 -4.35 9.94
N PRO A 53 -8.14 -4.64 9.65
CA PRO A 53 -8.63 -4.76 8.27
C PRO A 53 -8.73 -3.41 7.53
N THR A 54 -8.33 -2.30 8.17
CA THR A 54 -8.36 -0.94 7.60
C THR A 54 -7.39 -0.82 6.42
N ASP A 55 -7.88 -0.27 5.30
CA ASP A 55 -7.01 0.08 4.17
C ASP A 55 -6.20 1.35 4.50
N ILE A 56 -4.88 1.25 4.34
CA ILE A 56 -3.92 2.35 4.55
C ILE A 56 -3.18 2.69 3.25
N SER A 57 -3.69 2.25 2.11
CA SER A 57 -3.02 2.39 0.82
C SER A 57 -2.83 3.85 0.41
N ASP A 58 -3.77 4.75 0.77
CA ASP A 58 -3.67 6.19 0.50
C ASP A 58 -2.58 6.86 1.34
N PHE A 59 -2.46 6.47 2.60
CA PHE A 59 -1.44 7.01 3.49
C PHE A 59 -0.03 6.63 3.00
N LEU A 60 0.16 5.36 2.67
CA LEU A 60 1.44 4.85 2.15
C LEU A 60 1.85 5.53 0.84
N GLN A 61 0.90 5.77 -0.07
CA GLN A 61 1.18 6.42 -1.35
C GLN A 61 1.58 7.91 -1.19
N ASN A 62 1.07 8.58 -0.16
CA ASN A 62 1.47 9.95 0.16
C ASN A 62 2.84 10.01 0.85
N LEU A 63 3.17 9.01 1.69
CA LEU A 63 4.46 8.91 2.37
C LEU A 63 5.65 8.78 1.38
N GLN A 64 5.42 8.23 0.19
CA GLN A 64 6.45 8.05 -0.85
C GLN A 64 6.69 9.30 -1.72
N ARG A 65 5.92 10.39 -1.54
CA ARG A 65 5.95 11.57 -2.42
C ARG A 65 6.72 12.77 -1.86
N CYS A 66 7.36 12.65 -0.71
CA CYS A 66 8.16 13.70 -0.08
C CYS A 66 9.62 13.27 0.08
#